data_AF-A0A7C3IXQ3-F1
#
_entry.id   AF-A0A7C3IXQ3-F1
#
_cell.length_a   1.000
_cell.length_b   1.000
_cell.length_c   1.000
_cell.angle_alpha   90.00
_cell.angle_beta   90.00
_cell.angle_gamma   90.00
#
_symmetry.space_group_name_H-M   'P 1'
#
loop_
_entity.id
_entity.type
_entity.pdbx_description
1 polymer ?
#
loop_
_entity_poly.entity_id
_entity_poly.type
_entity_poly.pdbx_seq_one_letter_code
_entity_poly.pdbx_strand_id
1 'polypeptide(L)'
;MKNRGRDAADIMDVGITLTKQPHLAFYPGDYFNLTPMGFSCVKGSYHGLWVGKWCSKPIEDRAWGVIAWGSQCLTVGDFNAQDPRQFWPEEIAALKAANKPLPTEPAWYNVGFLRLACHDNRPPYPDSLSCRRNIHLGWVGLWASMHLPEIVDFFAGWLGCDPQKDDLVAAATPPAPEKK
;
A
#
# COMPACT_ATOMS: atom_id res chain seq x y z
N MET A 1 -24.96 3.51 -7.98
CA MET A 1 -24.53 2.78 -9.21
C MET A 1 -23.43 3.46 -10.02
N LYS A 2 -23.24 4.80 -9.97
CA LYS A 2 -22.15 5.48 -10.73
C LYS A 2 -20.72 5.19 -10.24
N ASN A 3 -20.55 4.65 -9.02
CA ASN A 3 -19.21 4.46 -8.43
C ASN A 3 -18.57 3.09 -8.71
N ARG A 4 -19.31 2.10 -9.23
CA ARG A 4 -18.81 0.71 -9.40
C ARG A 4 -17.51 0.57 -10.20
N GLY A 5 -17.32 1.43 -11.21
CA GLY A 5 -16.09 1.42 -12.00
C GLY A 5 -14.87 1.95 -11.24
N ARG A 6 -15.10 2.82 -10.26
CA ARG A 6 -14.08 3.34 -9.35
C ARG A 6 -13.72 2.28 -8.31
N ASP A 7 -14.72 1.67 -7.68
CA ASP A 7 -14.55 0.58 -6.71
C ASP A 7 -13.76 -0.58 -7.34
N ALA A 8 -14.08 -0.95 -8.58
CA ALA A 8 -13.33 -1.97 -9.32
C ALA A 8 -11.87 -1.57 -9.60
N ALA A 9 -11.57 -0.27 -9.74
CA ALA A 9 -10.22 0.23 -9.94
C ALA A 9 -9.44 0.39 -8.62
N ASP A 10 -10.12 0.38 -7.47
CA ASP A 10 -9.52 0.37 -6.14
C ASP A 10 -9.12 -1.06 -5.69
N ILE A 11 -9.69 -2.11 -6.30
CA ILE A 11 -9.33 -3.52 -6.06
C ILE A 11 -7.86 -3.83 -6.36
N MET A 12 -7.32 -3.25 -7.43
CA MET A 12 -5.99 -3.60 -7.92
C MET A 12 -5.20 -2.37 -8.34
N ASP A 13 -4.00 -2.28 -7.79
CA ASP A 13 -2.97 -1.39 -8.28
C ASP A 13 -2.06 -2.18 -9.23
N VAL A 14 -1.77 -1.62 -10.40
CA VAL A 14 -0.91 -2.26 -11.41
C VAL A 14 -0.13 -1.23 -12.20
N GLY A 15 1.16 -1.48 -12.40
CA GLY A 15 2.01 -0.56 -13.12
C GLY A 15 3.39 -1.12 -13.42
N ILE A 16 4.19 -0.25 -14.02
CA ILE A 16 5.61 -0.47 -14.24
C ILE A 16 6.41 0.37 -13.26
N THR A 17 7.56 -0.15 -12.86
CA THR A 17 8.55 0.58 -12.06
C THR A 17 9.78 0.83 -12.90
N LEU A 18 10.28 2.06 -12.88
CA LEU A 18 11.49 2.48 -13.59
C LEU A 18 12.51 2.99 -12.58
N THR A 19 13.77 2.59 -12.72
CA THR A 19 14.84 2.96 -11.79
C THR A 19 16.00 3.62 -12.54
N LYS A 20 16.81 4.43 -11.84
CA LYS A 20 18.03 5.04 -12.43
C LYS A 20 19.24 4.11 -12.36
N GLN A 21 19.27 3.22 -11.38
CA GLN A 21 20.30 2.21 -11.15
C GLN A 21 19.68 0.82 -11.29
N PRO A 22 20.46 -0.22 -11.64
CA PRO A 22 19.91 -1.56 -11.73
C PRO A 22 19.49 -2.06 -10.33
N HIS A 23 18.25 -2.51 -10.20
CA HIS A 23 17.69 -3.13 -9.00
C HIS A 23 17.24 -4.57 -9.28
N LEU A 24 17.07 -5.34 -8.21
CA LEU A 24 16.49 -6.68 -8.26
C LEU A 24 15.33 -6.75 -7.27
N ALA A 25 14.17 -7.15 -7.77
CA ALA A 25 13.06 -7.59 -6.97
C ALA A 25 12.51 -8.89 -7.55
N PHE A 26 12.39 -9.88 -6.69
CA PHE A 26 11.65 -11.09 -6.96
C PHE A 26 10.80 -11.37 -5.72
N TYR A 27 9.59 -10.81 -5.74
CA TYR A 27 8.61 -10.92 -4.68
C TYR A 27 7.31 -11.47 -5.29
N PRO A 28 7.31 -12.77 -5.71
CA PRO A 28 6.24 -13.37 -6.50
C PRO A 28 5.01 -13.73 -5.68
N GLY A 29 5.06 -13.60 -4.35
CA GLY A 29 4.03 -14.12 -3.48
C GLY A 29 4.07 -13.44 -2.12
N ASP A 30 3.11 -12.58 -1.88
CA ASP A 30 2.59 -12.31 -0.56
C ASP A 30 1.08 -12.50 -0.61
N TYR A 31 0.59 -13.61 -0.06
CA TYR A 31 -0.84 -13.91 -0.06
C TYR A 31 -1.46 -13.26 1.18
N PHE A 32 -1.90 -12.01 1.02
CA PHE A 32 -2.62 -11.25 2.05
C PHE A 32 -1.79 -11.00 3.32
N ASN A 33 -0.51 -10.64 3.17
CA ASN A 33 0.47 -10.54 4.26
C ASN A 33 0.72 -11.84 5.05
N LEU A 34 0.12 -12.98 4.68
CA LEU A 34 0.24 -14.24 5.43
C LEU A 34 1.45 -15.06 5.02
N THR A 35 1.77 -15.07 3.72
CA THR A 35 2.85 -15.88 3.17
C THR A 35 3.81 -15.09 2.30
N PRO A 36 4.55 -14.12 2.88
CA PRO A 36 5.54 -13.33 2.16
C PRO A 36 6.68 -14.24 1.69
N MET A 37 7.02 -14.15 0.41
CA MET A 37 8.07 -14.95 -0.21
C MET A 37 8.88 -14.08 -1.18
N GLY A 38 10.19 -14.09 -0.98
CA GLY A 38 11.15 -13.45 -1.86
C GLY A 38 11.74 -12.18 -1.27
N PHE A 39 12.22 -11.31 -2.16
CA PHE A 39 12.95 -10.09 -1.80
C PHE A 39 12.63 -8.97 -2.78
N SER A 40 12.54 -7.74 -2.29
CA SER A 40 12.41 -6.52 -3.08
C SER A 40 13.28 -5.43 -2.50
N CYS A 41 14.01 -4.72 -3.37
CA CYS A 41 14.70 -3.49 -3.02
C CYS A 41 14.72 -2.58 -4.24
N VAL A 42 13.67 -1.80 -4.43
CA VAL A 42 13.45 -0.92 -5.60
C VAL A 42 13.29 0.51 -5.14
N LYS A 43 14.02 1.44 -5.76
CA LYS A 43 13.86 2.87 -5.58
C LYS A 43 13.82 3.58 -6.92
N GLY A 44 12.68 4.16 -7.28
CA GLY A 44 12.46 4.66 -8.63
C GLY A 44 11.17 5.43 -8.80
N SER A 45 10.58 5.34 -10.00
CA SER A 45 9.26 5.87 -10.33
C SER A 45 8.30 4.75 -10.69
N TYR A 46 7.08 4.87 -10.20
CA TYR A 46 5.94 4.05 -10.54
C TYR A 46 5.10 4.74 -11.60
N HIS A 47 4.63 4.00 -12.61
CA HIS A 47 3.72 4.47 -13.64
C HIS A 47 2.62 3.43 -13.83
N GLY A 48 1.39 3.78 -13.46
CA GLY A 48 0.31 2.80 -13.47
C GLY A 48 -0.95 3.29 -12.79
N LEU A 49 -1.86 2.34 -12.58
CA LEU A 49 -3.06 2.52 -11.77
C LEU A 49 -2.67 2.43 -10.29
N TRP A 50 -2.93 3.48 -9.53
CA TRP A 50 -2.75 3.52 -8.08
C TRP A 50 -3.99 4.15 -7.47
N VAL A 51 -4.74 3.41 -6.66
CA VAL A 51 -5.90 3.92 -5.93
C VAL A 51 -6.95 4.47 -6.89
N GLY A 52 -7.32 3.63 -7.84
CA GLY A 52 -8.31 3.94 -8.87
C GLY A 52 -7.89 5.04 -9.86
N LYS A 53 -6.65 5.54 -9.79
CA LYS A 53 -6.17 6.65 -10.63
C LYS A 53 -4.85 6.32 -11.34
N TRP A 54 -4.81 6.61 -12.63
CA TRP A 54 -3.55 6.60 -13.37
C TRP A 54 -2.65 7.71 -12.83
N CYS A 55 -1.43 7.35 -12.42
CA CYS A 55 -0.46 8.31 -11.90
C CYS A 55 0.98 7.95 -12.25
N SER A 56 1.87 8.91 -12.02
CA SER A 56 3.31 8.73 -12.03
C SER A 56 3.88 9.30 -10.74
N LYS A 57 4.48 8.45 -9.90
CA LYS A 57 4.89 8.82 -8.53
C LYS A 57 6.24 8.21 -8.19
N PRO A 58 7.04 8.81 -7.28
CA PRO A 58 8.19 8.12 -6.72
C PRO A 58 7.74 6.83 -6.00
N ILE A 59 8.54 5.78 -6.07
CA ILE A 59 8.30 4.52 -5.36
C ILE A 59 9.56 4.09 -4.61
N GLU A 60 9.37 3.69 -3.36
CA GLU A 60 10.35 2.96 -2.56
C GLU A 60 9.70 1.67 -2.07
N ASP A 61 10.20 0.53 -2.54
CA ASP A 61 9.71 -0.80 -2.18
C ASP A 61 10.86 -1.63 -1.63
N ARG A 62 10.82 -1.91 -0.33
CA ARG A 62 11.80 -2.74 0.37
C ARG A 62 11.06 -3.83 1.11
N ALA A 63 11.37 -5.08 0.81
CA ALA A 63 10.69 -6.19 1.43
C ALA A 63 11.49 -7.47 1.39
N TRP A 64 11.21 -8.35 2.34
CA TRP A 64 11.70 -9.71 2.34
C TRP A 64 10.70 -10.62 3.03
N GLY A 65 10.69 -11.89 2.63
CA GLY A 65 9.76 -12.88 3.14
C GLY A 65 10.27 -14.31 2.98
N VAL A 66 10.03 -15.12 4.01
CA VAL A 66 10.33 -16.56 4.08
C VAL A 66 9.13 -17.33 4.60
N ILE A 67 8.02 -17.30 3.84
CA ILE A 67 6.75 -17.98 4.08
C ILE A 67 6.07 -17.52 5.37
N ALA A 68 6.59 -17.85 6.54
CA ALA A 68 5.94 -17.56 7.81
C ALA A 68 6.35 -16.21 8.42
N TRP A 69 7.36 -15.56 7.85
CA TRP A 69 8.04 -14.42 8.45
C TRP A 69 8.59 -13.48 7.38
N GLY A 70 8.54 -12.18 7.64
CA GLY A 70 9.09 -11.17 6.75
C GLY A 70 8.86 -9.76 7.26
N SER A 71 9.31 -8.79 6.48
CA SER A 71 9.05 -7.38 6.73
C SER A 71 8.96 -6.62 5.42
N GLN A 72 8.18 -5.55 5.40
CA GLN A 72 7.96 -4.73 4.22
C GLN A 72 7.92 -3.25 4.58
N CYS A 73 8.34 -2.43 3.64
CA CYS A 73 8.27 -0.97 3.65
C CYS A 73 7.94 -0.57 2.21
N LEU A 74 6.74 -0.03 1.99
CA LEU A 74 6.27 0.41 0.69
C LEU A 74 5.87 1.89 0.78
N THR A 75 6.28 2.68 -0.19
CA THR A 75 5.85 4.07 -0.32
C THR A 75 5.67 4.40 -1.79
N VAL A 76 4.51 4.95 -2.15
CA VAL A 76 4.21 5.41 -3.51
C VAL A 76 3.67 6.83 -3.46
N GLY A 77 4.46 7.76 -3.97
CA GLY A 77 4.25 9.20 -3.79
C GLY A 77 5.09 9.75 -2.64
N ASP A 78 4.79 10.99 -2.28
CA ASP A 78 5.41 11.61 -1.11
C ASP A 78 4.91 10.95 0.17
N PHE A 79 5.81 10.79 1.12
CA PHE A 79 5.47 10.28 2.44
C PHE A 79 4.45 11.22 3.12
N ASN A 80 3.40 10.63 3.68
CA ASN A 80 2.35 11.37 4.38
C ASN A 80 1.90 10.57 5.60
N ALA A 81 2.27 11.05 6.79
CA ALA A 81 1.88 10.42 8.05
C ALA A 81 0.36 10.39 8.29
N GLN A 82 -0.43 11.15 7.53
CA GLN A 82 -1.90 11.11 7.60
C GLN A 82 -2.53 10.17 6.57
N ASP A 83 -1.75 9.58 5.67
CA ASP A 83 -2.26 8.59 4.72
C ASP A 83 -2.55 7.28 5.47
N PRO A 84 -3.81 6.79 5.49
CA PRO A 84 -4.14 5.55 6.18
C PRO A 84 -3.34 4.37 5.63
N ARG A 85 -2.91 4.40 4.36
CA ARG A 85 -2.05 3.35 3.78
C ARG A 85 -0.65 3.30 4.37
N GLN A 86 -0.22 4.34 5.08
CA GLN A 86 1.12 4.42 5.68
C GLN A 86 1.06 4.21 7.19
N PHE A 87 -0.02 4.64 7.85
CA PHE A 87 -0.22 4.47 9.29
C PHE A 87 -1.67 4.22 9.67
N TRP A 88 -1.89 3.50 10.77
CA TRP A 88 -3.21 3.36 11.35
C TRP A 88 -3.75 4.73 11.80
N PRO A 89 -4.99 5.11 11.42
CA PRO A 89 -5.58 6.38 11.87
C PRO A 89 -5.58 6.54 13.39
N GLU A 90 -5.78 5.43 14.12
CA GLU A 90 -5.76 5.37 15.58
C GLU A 90 -4.36 5.66 16.16
N GLU A 91 -3.31 5.18 15.51
CA GLU A 91 -1.93 5.43 15.92
C GLU A 91 -1.59 6.91 15.79
N ILE A 92 -1.96 7.52 14.66
CA ILE A 92 -1.79 8.96 14.42
C ILE A 92 -2.62 9.78 15.42
N ALA A 93 -3.85 9.36 15.71
CA ALA A 93 -4.69 10.00 16.72
C ALA A 93 -4.06 9.92 18.11
N ALA A 94 -3.51 8.76 18.48
CA ALA A 94 -2.83 8.55 19.77
C ALA A 94 -1.55 9.40 19.89
N LEU A 95 -0.73 9.50 18.83
CA LEU A 95 0.45 10.36 18.81
C LEU A 95 0.09 11.84 18.98
N LYS A 96 -0.96 12.30 18.30
CA LYS A 96 -1.48 13.67 18.44
C LYS A 96 -2.01 13.92 19.85
N ALA A 97 -2.80 13.00 20.41
CA ALA A 97 -3.31 13.10 21.78
C ALA A 97 -2.19 13.14 22.82
N ALA A 98 -1.09 12.45 22.57
CA ALA A 98 0.11 12.46 23.40
C ALA A 98 1.07 13.63 23.11
N ASN A 99 0.74 14.54 22.19
CA ASN A 99 1.60 15.63 21.73
C ASN A 99 3.01 15.17 21.29
N LYS A 100 3.08 13.98 20.67
CA LYS A 100 4.31 13.41 20.12
C LYS A 100 4.48 13.81 18.65
N PRO A 101 5.72 13.93 18.15
CA PRO A 101 5.96 14.20 16.74
C PRO A 101 5.39 13.08 15.88
N LEU A 102 4.81 13.45 14.73
CA LEU A 102 4.38 12.48 13.73
C LEU A 102 5.62 11.84 13.07
N PRO A 103 5.52 10.58 12.62
CA PRO A 103 6.59 9.93 11.87
C PRO A 103 6.95 10.76 10.63
N THR A 104 8.22 10.82 10.29
CA THR A 104 8.75 11.53 9.12
C THR A 104 9.21 10.58 8.01
N GLU A 105 9.18 9.28 8.29
CA GLU A 105 9.66 8.23 7.40
C GLU A 105 8.66 7.07 7.35
N PRO A 106 8.62 6.32 6.24
CA PRO A 106 7.79 5.13 6.12
C PRO A 106 8.13 4.11 7.20
N ALA A 107 7.11 3.56 7.85
CA ALA A 107 7.29 2.47 8.78
C ALA A 107 7.56 1.16 8.03
N TRP A 108 8.49 0.37 8.56
CA TRP A 108 8.50 -1.06 8.28
C TRP A 108 7.33 -1.69 8.98
N TYR A 109 6.69 -2.69 8.39
CA TYR A 109 5.71 -3.53 9.05
C TYR A 109 6.04 -5.01 8.88
N ASN A 110 5.48 -5.81 9.77
CA ASN A 110 5.69 -7.23 9.89
C ASN A 110 4.69 -8.01 9.03
N VAL A 111 5.17 -9.03 8.35
CA VAL A 111 4.37 -9.92 7.51
C VAL A 111 4.73 -11.37 7.77
N GLY A 112 3.84 -12.28 7.39
CA GLY A 112 3.95 -13.71 7.65
C GLY A 112 3.10 -14.13 8.84
N PHE A 113 2.41 -15.26 8.72
CA PHE A 113 1.43 -15.69 9.72
C PHE A 113 2.02 -15.88 11.14
N LEU A 114 3.30 -16.28 11.28
CA LEU A 114 3.95 -16.35 12.61
C LEU A 114 4.23 -14.96 13.15
N ARG A 115 4.70 -14.04 12.30
CA ARG A 115 5.00 -12.66 12.69
C ARG A 115 3.73 -11.89 13.06
N LEU A 116 2.65 -12.06 12.29
CA LEU A 116 1.36 -11.42 12.54
C LEU A 116 0.72 -11.90 13.85
N ALA A 117 0.94 -13.15 14.24
CA ALA A 117 0.47 -13.70 15.52
C ALA A 117 1.19 -13.06 16.74
N CYS A 118 2.42 -12.56 16.58
CA CYS A 118 3.14 -11.83 17.63
C CYS A 118 2.60 -10.40 17.86
N HIS A 119 1.74 -9.91 16.96
CA HIS A 119 1.04 -8.62 17.08
C HIS A 119 1.94 -7.38 17.24
N ASP A 120 3.22 -7.46 16.88
CA ASP A 120 4.12 -6.32 16.78
C ASP A 120 4.05 -5.72 15.37
N ASN A 121 3.89 -4.39 15.27
CA ASN A 121 4.13 -3.62 14.04
C ASN A 121 3.37 -4.12 12.79
N ARG A 122 2.03 -4.17 12.87
CA ARG A 122 1.16 -4.72 11.83
C ARG A 122 1.08 -3.81 10.59
N PRO A 123 0.83 -4.36 9.39
CA PRO A 123 0.54 -3.57 8.20
C PRO A 123 -0.61 -2.59 8.44
N PRO A 124 -0.53 -1.36 7.93
CA PRO A 124 -1.60 -0.37 8.02
C PRO A 124 -2.84 -0.78 7.20
N TYR A 125 -3.99 -0.17 7.49
CA TYR A 125 -5.21 -0.34 6.70
C TYR A 125 -5.22 0.62 5.51
N PRO A 126 -5.50 0.21 4.27
CA PRO A 126 -6.14 -1.04 3.83
C PRO A 126 -5.17 -2.18 3.50
N ASP A 127 -3.86 -1.92 3.52
CA ASP A 127 -2.83 -2.87 3.05
C ASP A 127 -2.73 -4.14 3.91
N SER A 128 -3.41 -4.21 5.07
CA SER A 128 -3.45 -5.35 5.99
C SER A 128 -3.82 -6.69 5.35
N LEU A 129 -4.60 -6.68 4.26
CA LEU A 129 -4.92 -7.86 3.45
C LEU A 129 -4.63 -7.58 1.98
N SER A 130 -3.49 -6.93 1.71
CA SER A 130 -2.99 -6.73 0.35
C SER A 130 -2.17 -7.93 -0.13
N CYS A 131 -2.27 -8.21 -1.42
CA CYS A 131 -1.58 -9.28 -2.10
C CYS A 131 -0.61 -8.67 -3.12
N ARG A 132 0.59 -8.32 -2.65
CA ARG A 132 1.61 -7.64 -3.47
C ARG A 132 2.42 -8.61 -4.33
N ARG A 133 2.75 -8.19 -5.54
CA ARG A 133 3.61 -8.88 -6.51
C ARG A 133 4.58 -7.86 -7.10
N ASN A 134 5.88 -8.14 -7.02
CA ASN A 134 6.89 -7.30 -7.65
C ASN A 134 7.96 -8.17 -8.32
N ILE A 135 8.15 -7.95 -9.62
CA ILE A 135 9.26 -8.52 -10.38
C ILE A 135 9.98 -7.35 -11.04
N HIS A 136 11.19 -7.06 -10.59
CA HIS A 136 12.02 -5.97 -11.11
C HIS A 136 13.39 -6.52 -11.48
N LEU A 137 13.85 -6.25 -12.70
CA LEU A 137 15.14 -6.71 -13.19
C LEU A 137 15.85 -5.58 -13.94
N GLY A 138 16.97 -5.12 -13.39
CA GLY A 138 17.72 -4.01 -13.97
C GLY A 138 16.97 -2.70 -13.76
N TRP A 139 16.52 -2.07 -14.85
CA TRP A 139 15.94 -0.72 -14.83
C TRP A 139 14.42 -0.69 -14.88
N VAL A 140 13.79 -1.85 -15.13
CA VAL A 140 12.34 -1.95 -15.35
C VAL A 140 11.79 -3.12 -14.53
N GLY A 141 10.62 -2.92 -13.96
CA GLY A 141 9.87 -3.97 -13.28
C GLY A 141 8.37 -3.85 -13.45
N LEU A 142 7.68 -4.94 -13.17
CA LEU A 142 6.24 -5.02 -13.05
C LEU A 142 5.88 -5.02 -11.57
N TRP A 143 4.93 -4.17 -11.21
CA TRP A 143 4.45 -4.04 -9.85
C TRP A 143 2.93 -4.17 -9.86
N ALA A 144 2.40 -5.00 -8.98
CA ALA A 144 0.97 -5.14 -8.78
C ALA A 144 0.65 -5.37 -7.30
N SER A 145 -0.50 -4.88 -6.85
CA SER A 145 -1.07 -5.20 -5.55
C SER A 145 -2.57 -5.36 -5.69
N MET A 146 -3.12 -6.33 -4.98
CA MET A 146 -4.57 -6.55 -4.92
C MET A 146 -5.04 -6.39 -3.48
N HIS A 147 -6.09 -5.62 -3.27
CA HIS A 147 -6.61 -5.28 -1.95
C HIS A 147 -7.89 -6.07 -1.68
N LEU A 148 -7.79 -7.11 -0.85
CA LEU A 148 -8.95 -7.95 -0.53
C LEU A 148 -10.13 -7.20 0.12
N PRO A 149 -9.90 -6.19 1.01
CA PRO A 149 -11.00 -5.41 1.59
C PRO A 149 -11.83 -4.70 0.52
N GLU A 150 -11.19 -4.21 -0.54
CA GLU A 150 -11.86 -3.54 -1.68
C GLU A 150 -12.70 -4.51 -2.53
N ILE A 151 -12.28 -5.79 -2.62
CA ILE A 151 -13.09 -6.81 -3.29
C ILE A 151 -14.38 -7.07 -2.51
N VAL A 152 -14.27 -7.18 -1.17
CA VAL A 152 -15.42 -7.38 -0.30
C VAL A 152 -16.36 -6.17 -0.38
N ASP A 153 -15.81 -4.96 -0.35
CA ASP A 153 -16.57 -3.72 -0.48
C ASP A 153 -17.29 -3.63 -1.83
N PHE A 154 -16.57 -3.90 -2.93
CA PHE A 154 -17.15 -3.97 -4.27
C PHE A 154 -18.37 -4.90 -4.33
N PHE A 155 -18.26 -6.12 -3.81
CA PHE A 155 -19.39 -7.07 -3.80
C PHE A 155 -20.51 -6.64 -2.83
N ALA A 156 -20.19 -6.06 -1.69
CA ALA A 156 -21.17 -5.52 -0.76
C ALA A 156 -21.97 -4.36 -1.40
N GLY A 157 -21.31 -3.54 -2.21
CA GLY A 157 -21.93 -2.46 -2.98
C GLY A 157 -22.96 -2.96 -4.01
N TRP A 158 -22.84 -4.20 -4.50
CA TRP A 158 -23.89 -4.83 -5.31
C TRP A 158 -25.16 -5.18 -4.52
N LEU A 159 -25.03 -5.38 -3.20
CA LEU A 159 -26.14 -5.62 -2.28
C LEU A 159 -26.65 -4.32 -1.62
N GLY A 160 -26.11 -3.16 -2.00
CA GLY A 160 -26.47 -1.86 -1.41
C GLY A 160 -25.87 -1.61 -0.02
N CYS A 161 -24.86 -2.39 0.37
CA CYS A 161 -24.09 -2.19 1.60
C CYS A 161 -22.77 -1.49 1.27
N ASP A 162 -22.37 -0.55 2.11
CA ASP A 162 -21.07 0.15 2.04
C ASP A 162 -20.35 -0.01 3.40
N PRO A 163 -19.64 -1.14 3.60
CA PRO A 163 -18.89 -1.39 4.83
C PRO A 163 -17.81 -0.35 5.12
N GLN A 164 -17.12 0.16 4.09
CA GLN A 164 -15.98 1.06 4.26
C GLN A 164 -16.37 2.53 4.47
N LYS A 165 -17.58 2.94 4.06
CA LYS A 165 -18.11 4.31 4.14
C LYS A 165 -17.23 5.34 3.42
N ASP A 166 -16.40 4.91 2.49
CA ASP A 166 -15.44 5.73 1.77
C ASP A 166 -16.05 6.39 0.52
N ASP A 167 -17.22 5.91 0.09
CA ASP A 167 -18.04 6.44 -1.00
C ASP A 167 -18.50 7.91 -0.80
N LEU A 168 -18.44 8.41 0.45
CA LEU A 168 -18.95 9.73 0.84
C LEU A 168 -17.89 10.81 1.10
N VAL A 169 -16.60 10.45 1.15
CA VAL A 169 -15.53 11.43 1.37
C VAL A 169 -14.66 11.50 0.12
N ALA A 170 -14.84 12.56 -0.67
CA ALA A 170 -13.90 12.86 -1.73
C ALA A 170 -12.50 12.90 -1.12
N ALA A 171 -11.59 12.02 -1.58
CA ALA A 171 -10.21 11.98 -1.13
C ALA A 171 -9.69 13.41 -1.07
N ALA A 172 -9.29 13.86 0.13
CA ALA A 172 -8.92 15.25 0.36
C ALA A 172 -7.92 15.66 -0.73
N THR A 173 -8.28 16.68 -1.52
CA THR A 173 -7.38 17.23 -2.51
C THR A 173 -6.10 17.59 -1.76
N PRO A 174 -4.94 17.02 -2.12
CA PRO A 174 -3.70 17.39 -1.46
C PRO A 174 -3.58 18.92 -1.53
N PRO A 175 -3.18 19.58 -0.44
CA PRO A 175 -3.01 21.03 -0.44
C PRO A 175 -2.11 21.40 -1.62
N ALA A 176 -2.50 22.43 -2.37
CA ALA A 176 -1.71 22.91 -3.47
C ALA A 176 -0.26 23.16 -2.99
N PRO A 177 0.76 22.76 -3.76
CA PRO A 177 2.14 22.97 -3.35
C PRO A 177 2.33 24.46 -3.02
N GLU A 178 2.78 24.74 -1.80
CA GLU A 178 3.14 26.08 -1.37
C GLU A 178 4.21 26.60 -2.34
N LYS A 179 3.87 27.64 -3.10
CA LYS A 179 4.84 28.30 -3.99
C LYS A 179 5.91 28.93 -3.09
N LYS A 180 7.08 28.30 -3.02
CA LYS A 180 8.30 28.89 -2.46
C LYS A 180 8.89 29.91 -3.43
#